data_AF-A0AAP2KWT0-F1
#
_entry.id   AF-A0AAP2KWT0-F1
#
_cell.length_a   1.000
_cell.length_b   1.000
_cell.length_c   1.000
_cell.angle_alpha   90.00
_cell.angle_beta   90.00
_cell.angle_gamma   90.00
#
_symmetry.space_group_name_H-M   'P 1'
#
loop_
_entity.id
_entity.type
_entity.pdbx_description
1 polymer ?
#
loop_
_entity_poly.entity_id
_entity_poly.type
_entity_poly.pdbx_seq_one_letter_code
_entity_poly.pdbx_strand_id
1 'polypeptide(L)'
;MSLTHLNVRGEAHMVDVGDKATTQREAVASGRVHMRPETLALLADGGLPKGDVLATARIAGIQAAKRTHELIPLCHALALTKVTVDFDLDEASSCVEVSATCRLAGRTGVEMEALTAVSVACLTLYDMCKAVDKAMIIGDIQLESKRGGKSGDYTRAESSEPLAGGREAAPIVTGECQEGCIEVTPRTGEPVIRVKCLAELRERLGIGELDMPLERLRSSDVAGLKAALAEHDPRFALLAERRVLCAVNQVMSGEETQLTDGDEVAFFPPVTGG
;
A
#
# COMPACT_ATOMS: atom_id res chain seq x y z
N MET A 1 9.68 22.21 -11.80
CA MET A 1 8.33 21.63 -12.07
C MET A 1 7.50 21.85 -10.83
N SER A 2 6.29 22.41 -10.93
CA SER A 2 5.39 22.55 -9.78
C SER A 2 4.75 21.19 -9.48
N LEU A 3 4.83 20.71 -8.25
CA LEU A 3 4.14 19.48 -7.82
C LEU A 3 2.64 19.72 -7.90
N THR A 4 1.94 19.04 -8.82
CA THR A 4 0.52 19.29 -9.06
C THR A 4 -0.39 18.79 -7.95
N HIS A 5 0.08 17.88 -7.10
CA HIS A 5 -0.72 17.25 -6.04
C HIS A 5 -0.62 17.94 -4.67
N LEU A 6 0.16 19.01 -4.56
CA LEU A 6 0.30 19.79 -3.32
C LEU A 6 -0.32 21.17 -3.52
N ASN A 7 -1.12 21.61 -2.55
CA ASN A 7 -1.64 22.97 -2.57
C ASN A 7 -0.56 23.97 -2.11
N VAL A 8 -0.90 25.26 -2.09
CA VAL A 8 0.02 26.34 -1.68
C VAL A 8 0.52 26.23 -0.23
N ARG A 9 -0.09 25.37 0.60
CA ARG A 9 0.30 25.06 1.97
C ARG A 9 1.05 23.73 2.12
N GLY A 10 1.28 23.01 1.02
CA GLY A 10 1.91 21.69 1.04
C GLY A 10 0.97 20.53 1.39
N GLU A 11 -0.35 20.76 1.41
CA GLU A 11 -1.34 19.71 1.70
C GLU A 11 -1.70 18.96 0.40
N ALA A 12 -1.92 17.65 0.51
CA ALA A 12 -2.35 16.82 -0.61
C ALA A 12 -3.74 17.25 -1.11
N HIS A 13 -3.85 17.50 -2.42
CA HIS A 13 -5.13 17.76 -3.07
C HIS A 13 -5.22 17.00 -4.39
N MET A 14 -6.43 16.56 -4.73
CA MET A 14 -6.71 15.99 -6.04
C MET A 14 -6.79 17.12 -7.06
N VAL A 15 -6.03 17.00 -8.15
CA VAL A 15 -5.98 18.02 -9.21
C VAL A 15 -7.34 18.12 -9.89
N ASP A 16 -7.90 19.32 -10.00
CA ASP A 16 -9.09 19.54 -10.82
C ASP A 16 -8.76 19.36 -12.31
N VAL A 17 -9.55 18.53 -12.97
CA VAL A 17 -9.46 18.23 -14.40
C VAL A 17 -10.70 18.66 -15.16
N GLY A 18 -11.63 19.38 -14.51
CA GLY A 18 -12.92 19.84 -15.03
C GLY A 18 -12.85 20.48 -16.41
N ASP A 19 -11.91 21.40 -16.60
CA ASP A 19 -11.75 22.19 -17.83
C ASP A 19 -10.91 21.50 -18.90
N LYS A 20 -10.32 20.33 -18.61
CA LYS A 20 -9.53 19.59 -19.59
C LYS A 20 -10.45 18.90 -20.59
N ALA A 21 -10.06 18.93 -21.87
CA ALA A 21 -10.78 18.21 -22.91
C ALA A 21 -10.74 16.69 -22.68
N THR A 22 -11.84 16.03 -23.00
CA THR A 22 -11.93 14.56 -23.07
C THR A 22 -11.23 14.08 -24.34
N THR A 23 -10.24 13.21 -24.19
CA THR A 23 -9.50 12.60 -25.31
C THR A 23 -9.41 11.10 -25.13
N GLN A 24 -9.18 10.35 -26.21
CA GLN A 24 -8.79 8.94 -26.11
C GLN A 24 -7.43 8.84 -25.43
N ARG A 25 -7.32 7.91 -24.49
CA ARG A 25 -6.12 7.69 -23.67
C ARG A 25 -5.86 6.21 -23.54
N GLU A 26 -4.59 5.87 -23.60
CA GLU A 26 -4.10 4.51 -23.45
C GLU A 26 -2.84 4.53 -22.61
N ALA A 27 -2.65 3.50 -21.79
CA ALA A 27 -1.40 3.20 -21.13
C ALA A 27 -1.12 1.70 -21.21
N VAL A 28 0.15 1.37 -21.42
CA VAL A 28 0.68 0.00 -21.37
C VAL A 28 1.73 -0.04 -20.28
N ALA A 29 1.63 -1.00 -19.37
CA ALA A 29 2.61 -1.27 -18.34
C ALA A 29 3.07 -2.73 -18.42
N SER A 30 4.26 -3.00 -17.91
CA SER A 30 4.85 -4.32 -17.80
C SER A 30 5.35 -4.59 -16.38
N GLY A 31 5.62 -5.85 -16.06
CA GLY A 31 6.27 -6.31 -14.84
C GLY A 31 6.74 -7.75 -14.99
N ARG A 32 7.63 -8.20 -14.12
CA ARG A 32 8.20 -9.56 -14.15
C ARG A 32 8.04 -10.25 -12.81
N VAL A 33 7.81 -11.57 -12.86
CA VAL A 33 7.89 -12.45 -11.69
C VAL A 33 8.95 -13.50 -11.95
N HIS A 34 10.13 -13.35 -11.38
CA HIS A 34 11.18 -14.36 -11.42
C HIS A 34 10.89 -15.47 -10.43
N MET A 35 11.13 -16.71 -10.85
CA MET A 35 10.91 -17.91 -10.06
C MET A 35 11.92 -18.98 -10.44
N ARG A 36 11.96 -20.08 -9.71
CA ARG A 36 12.81 -21.21 -10.13
C ARG A 36 12.31 -21.83 -11.43
N PRO A 37 13.20 -22.37 -12.29
CA PRO A 37 12.81 -23.04 -13.54
C PRO A 37 11.75 -24.13 -13.33
N GLU A 38 11.83 -24.90 -12.25
CA GLU A 38 10.88 -25.96 -11.94
C GLU A 38 9.49 -25.39 -11.61
N THR A 39 9.44 -24.20 -11.03
CA THR A 39 8.17 -23.52 -10.71
C THR A 39 7.51 -22.98 -11.97
N LEU A 40 8.30 -22.43 -12.89
CA LEU A 40 7.81 -21.98 -14.19
C LEU A 40 7.32 -23.17 -15.04
N ALA A 41 8.03 -24.30 -15.04
CA ALA A 41 7.60 -25.52 -15.71
C ALA A 41 6.27 -26.04 -15.15
N LEU A 42 6.11 -26.09 -13.83
CA LEU A 42 4.84 -26.46 -13.19
C LEU A 42 3.69 -25.51 -13.57
N LEU A 43 3.98 -24.21 -13.70
CA LEU A 43 3.01 -23.22 -14.14
C LEU A 43 2.60 -23.46 -15.61
N ALA A 44 3.56 -23.72 -16.50
CA ALA A 44 3.31 -23.99 -17.92
C ALA A 44 2.48 -25.27 -18.12
N ASP A 45 2.77 -26.32 -17.34
CA ASP A 45 2.07 -27.60 -17.41
C ASP A 45 0.70 -27.59 -16.70
N GLY A 46 0.33 -26.50 -16.02
CA GLY A 46 -0.89 -26.42 -15.22
C GLY A 46 -0.88 -27.35 -13.99
N GLY A 47 0.29 -27.80 -13.56
CA GLY A 47 0.49 -28.78 -12.48
C GLY A 47 0.45 -28.19 -11.07
N LEU A 48 0.03 -26.93 -10.91
CA LEU A 48 0.01 -26.27 -9.61
C LEU A 48 -1.21 -26.68 -8.76
N PRO A 49 -1.06 -26.81 -7.42
CA PRO A 49 -2.13 -27.31 -6.55
C PRO A 49 -3.41 -26.44 -6.52
N LYS A 50 -3.31 -25.18 -6.95
CA LYS A 50 -4.36 -24.16 -6.81
C LYS A 50 -5.17 -23.90 -8.09
N GLY A 51 -5.02 -24.72 -9.13
CA GLY A 51 -5.77 -24.58 -10.39
C GLY A 51 -5.16 -23.57 -11.38
N ASP A 52 -5.99 -22.94 -12.20
CA ASP A 52 -5.54 -22.03 -13.27
C ASP A 52 -5.03 -20.70 -12.72
N VAL A 53 -3.71 -20.65 -12.54
CA VAL A 53 -2.99 -19.51 -11.97
C VAL A 53 -3.02 -18.29 -12.89
N LEU A 54 -2.82 -18.47 -14.19
CA LEU A 54 -2.77 -17.36 -15.16
C LEU A 54 -4.14 -16.74 -15.33
N ALA A 55 -5.21 -17.54 -15.40
CA ALA A 55 -6.57 -17.01 -15.47
C ALA A 55 -6.94 -16.24 -14.19
N THR A 56 -6.57 -16.76 -13.02
CA THR A 56 -6.80 -16.09 -11.73
C THR A 56 -6.06 -14.75 -11.67
N ALA A 57 -4.77 -14.73 -12.03
CA ALA A 57 -3.97 -13.50 -12.09
C ALA A 57 -4.54 -12.48 -13.10
N ARG A 58 -5.05 -12.95 -14.25
CA ARG A 58 -5.71 -12.09 -15.26
C ARG A 58 -6.92 -11.37 -14.66
N ILE A 59 -7.80 -12.12 -14.01
CA ILE A 59 -9.02 -11.57 -13.40
C ILE A 59 -8.64 -10.59 -12.27
N ALA A 60 -7.65 -10.94 -11.45
CA ALA A 60 -7.17 -10.06 -10.39
C ALA A 60 -6.63 -8.73 -10.93
N GLY A 61 -5.80 -8.76 -11.98
CA GLY A 61 -5.29 -7.55 -12.64
C GLY A 61 -6.41 -6.69 -13.24
N ILE A 62 -7.40 -7.30 -13.91
CA ILE A 62 -8.56 -6.57 -14.46
C ILE A 62 -9.39 -5.92 -13.36
N GLN A 63 -9.60 -6.62 -12.24
CA GLN A 63 -10.31 -6.06 -11.09
C GLN A 63 -9.54 -4.91 -10.45
N ALA A 64 -8.22 -5.07 -10.30
CA ALA A 64 -7.35 -4.05 -9.73
C ALA A 64 -7.35 -2.77 -10.55
N ALA A 65 -7.26 -2.85 -11.89
CA ALA A 65 -7.34 -1.70 -12.77
C ALA A 65 -8.58 -0.83 -12.48
N LYS A 66 -9.76 -1.46 -12.33
CA LYS A 66 -11.02 -0.76 -12.06
C LYS A 66 -11.08 -0.12 -10.66
N ARG A 67 -10.27 -0.61 -9.72
CA ARG A 67 -10.24 -0.16 -8.31
C ARG A 67 -9.00 0.66 -7.98
N THR A 68 -8.25 1.11 -8.99
CA THR A 68 -7.02 1.92 -8.82
C THR A 68 -7.25 3.14 -7.94
N HIS A 69 -8.36 3.85 -8.15
CA HIS A 69 -8.73 5.04 -7.37
C HIS A 69 -9.04 4.76 -5.89
N GLU A 70 -9.36 3.52 -5.53
CA GLU A 70 -9.52 3.10 -4.12
C GLU A 70 -8.17 2.85 -3.44
N LEU A 71 -7.14 2.50 -4.24
CA LEU A 71 -5.81 2.14 -3.75
C LEU A 71 -4.84 3.32 -3.73
N ILE A 72 -4.93 4.21 -4.74
CA ILE A 72 -4.04 5.35 -4.91
C ILE A 72 -4.75 6.65 -4.49
N PRO A 73 -4.42 7.24 -3.33
CA PRO A 73 -5.26 8.25 -2.65
C PRO A 73 -5.68 9.50 -3.44
N LEU A 74 -4.98 9.86 -4.52
CA LEU A 74 -5.25 11.06 -5.33
C LEU A 74 -5.56 10.76 -6.80
N CYS A 75 -5.77 9.49 -7.15
CA CYS A 75 -6.25 9.13 -8.48
C CYS A 75 -7.74 9.46 -8.62
N HIS A 76 -8.13 9.98 -9.78
CA HIS A 76 -9.54 10.16 -10.11
C HIS A 76 -10.21 8.79 -10.33
N ALA A 77 -11.49 8.69 -10.01
CA ALA A 77 -12.29 7.55 -10.46
C ALA A 77 -12.54 7.65 -11.98
N LEU A 78 -12.18 6.61 -12.72
CA LEU A 78 -12.18 6.60 -14.19
C LEU A 78 -13.05 5.48 -14.75
N ALA A 79 -13.87 5.81 -15.75
CA ALA A 79 -14.67 4.84 -16.50
C ALA A 79 -13.80 4.20 -17.60
N LEU A 80 -13.09 3.12 -17.25
CA LEU A 80 -12.28 2.36 -18.19
C LEU A 80 -13.14 1.74 -19.29
N THR A 81 -12.70 1.88 -20.55
CA THR A 81 -13.39 1.29 -21.71
C THR A 81 -12.76 -0.03 -22.15
N LYS A 82 -11.49 -0.26 -21.82
CA LYS A 82 -10.78 -1.53 -22.06
C LYS A 82 -9.73 -1.76 -20.98
N VAL A 83 -9.62 -3.00 -20.54
CA VAL A 83 -8.50 -3.53 -19.75
C VAL A 83 -8.11 -4.88 -20.33
N THR A 84 -6.84 -5.07 -20.66
CA THR A 84 -6.24 -6.38 -20.93
C THR A 84 -5.06 -6.61 -20.01
N VAL A 85 -4.84 -7.85 -19.62
CA VAL A 85 -3.69 -8.31 -18.84
C VAL A 85 -3.23 -9.59 -19.50
N ASP A 86 -1.99 -9.65 -19.96
CA ASP A 86 -1.43 -10.74 -20.74
C ASP A 86 -0.14 -11.25 -20.09
N PHE A 87 0.19 -12.51 -20.34
CA PHE A 87 1.30 -13.23 -19.72
C PHE A 87 2.14 -13.89 -20.79
N ASP A 88 3.46 -13.76 -20.66
CA ASP A 88 4.44 -14.51 -21.45
C ASP A 88 5.38 -15.26 -20.51
N LEU A 89 5.68 -16.52 -20.84
CA LEU A 89 6.51 -17.38 -20.00
C LEU A 89 7.90 -17.43 -20.63
N ASP A 90 8.84 -16.70 -20.02
CA ASP A 90 10.22 -16.68 -20.47
C ASP A 90 11.01 -17.77 -19.76
N GLU A 91 11.12 -18.93 -20.42
CA GLU A 91 11.90 -20.07 -19.93
C GLU A 91 13.39 -19.74 -19.77
N ALA A 92 13.94 -18.88 -20.64
CA ALA A 92 15.36 -18.55 -20.63
C ALA A 92 15.76 -17.72 -19.41
N SER A 93 14.90 -16.78 -18.98
CA SER A 93 15.13 -16.00 -17.76
C SER A 93 14.39 -16.53 -16.52
N SER A 94 13.67 -17.66 -16.68
CA SER A 94 12.85 -18.26 -15.62
C SER A 94 11.90 -17.26 -14.98
N CYS A 95 11.14 -16.53 -15.80
CA CYS A 95 10.20 -15.53 -15.33
C CYS A 95 8.87 -15.55 -16.09
N VAL A 96 7.84 -15.01 -15.45
CA VAL A 96 6.59 -14.64 -16.12
C VAL A 96 6.62 -13.14 -16.38
N GLU A 97 6.58 -12.75 -17.64
CA GLU A 97 6.35 -11.37 -18.04
C GLU A 97 4.85 -11.09 -18.02
N VAL A 98 4.47 -10.00 -17.36
CA VAL A 98 3.09 -9.55 -17.23
C VAL A 98 2.98 -8.22 -17.94
N SER A 99 2.02 -8.08 -18.85
CA SER A 99 1.71 -6.79 -19.49
C SER A 99 0.24 -6.43 -19.29
N ALA A 100 -0.05 -5.16 -19.12
CA ALA A 100 -1.43 -4.68 -19.04
C ALA A 100 -1.65 -3.44 -19.90
N THR A 101 -2.76 -3.42 -20.64
CA THR A 101 -3.20 -2.26 -21.42
C THR A 101 -4.53 -1.74 -20.89
N CYS A 102 -4.57 -0.47 -20.52
CA CYS A 102 -5.79 0.23 -20.11
C CYS A 102 -6.14 1.34 -21.11
N ARG A 103 -7.44 1.51 -21.41
CA ARG A 103 -7.95 2.59 -22.27
C ARG A 103 -9.18 3.25 -21.68
N LEU A 104 -9.37 4.53 -22.01
CA LEU A 104 -10.61 5.28 -21.81
C LEU A 104 -10.71 6.49 -22.73
N ALA A 105 -11.89 7.12 -22.74
CA ALA A 105 -12.05 8.50 -23.19
C ALA A 105 -12.24 9.40 -21.96
N GLY A 106 -11.29 10.30 -21.68
CA GLY A 106 -11.30 11.06 -20.43
C GLY A 106 -10.31 12.21 -20.36
N ARG A 107 -10.30 12.87 -19.19
CA ARG A 107 -9.61 14.14 -18.95
C ARG A 107 -8.22 13.97 -18.32
N THR A 108 -7.96 12.81 -17.73
CA THR A 108 -6.67 12.40 -17.17
C THR A 108 -6.25 11.04 -17.71
N GLY A 109 -4.95 10.74 -17.62
CA GLY A 109 -4.35 9.51 -18.12
C GLY A 109 -4.76 8.25 -17.33
N VAL A 110 -4.31 7.10 -17.83
CA VAL A 110 -4.59 5.77 -17.26
C VAL A 110 -3.32 4.99 -16.91
N GLU A 111 -2.22 5.71 -16.69
CA GLU A 111 -0.92 5.12 -16.33
C GLU A 111 -1.04 4.28 -15.06
N MET A 112 -1.76 4.81 -14.06
CA MET A 112 -1.91 4.16 -12.76
C MET A 112 -2.79 2.91 -12.84
N GLU A 113 -3.81 2.89 -13.70
CA GLU A 113 -4.64 1.71 -13.91
C GLU A 113 -3.83 0.56 -14.53
N ALA A 114 -2.97 0.86 -15.51
CA ALA A 114 -2.10 -0.14 -16.12
C ALA A 114 -1.05 -0.68 -15.11
N LEU A 115 -0.38 0.20 -14.37
CA LEU A 115 0.61 -0.18 -13.36
C LEU A 115 -0.01 -1.00 -12.22
N THR A 116 -1.20 -0.61 -11.76
CA THR A 116 -1.92 -1.32 -10.70
C THR A 116 -2.37 -2.70 -11.17
N ALA A 117 -2.84 -2.83 -12.41
CA ALA A 117 -3.21 -4.11 -13.01
C ALA A 117 -2.05 -5.10 -13.02
N VAL A 118 -0.88 -4.66 -13.51
CA VAL A 118 0.34 -5.48 -13.51
C VAL A 118 0.73 -5.86 -12.08
N SER A 119 0.77 -4.89 -11.17
CA SER A 119 1.22 -5.11 -9.79
C SER A 119 0.39 -6.18 -9.10
N VAL A 120 -0.94 -6.10 -9.20
CA VAL A 120 -1.83 -7.07 -8.56
C VAL A 120 -1.82 -8.42 -9.28
N ALA A 121 -1.67 -8.44 -10.61
CA ALA A 121 -1.47 -9.69 -11.34
C ALA A 121 -0.19 -10.41 -10.87
N CYS A 122 0.93 -9.70 -10.72
CA CYS A 122 2.18 -10.25 -10.18
C CYS A 122 2.02 -10.76 -8.74
N LEU A 123 1.35 -9.99 -7.85
CA LEU A 123 1.06 -10.42 -6.48
C LEU A 123 0.18 -11.67 -6.46
N THR A 124 -0.76 -11.80 -7.41
CA THR A 124 -1.62 -12.98 -7.53
C THR A 124 -0.84 -14.19 -8.01
N LEU A 125 0.04 -14.04 -9.00
CA LEU A 125 0.97 -15.11 -9.39
C LEU A 125 1.79 -15.57 -8.19
N TYR A 126 2.31 -14.63 -7.40
CA TYR A 126 3.03 -14.96 -6.18
C TYR A 126 2.17 -15.74 -5.19
N ASP A 127 0.95 -15.28 -4.89
CA ASP A 127 0.06 -15.96 -3.95
C ASP A 127 -0.25 -17.42 -4.35
N MET A 128 -0.42 -17.62 -5.65
CA MET A 128 -0.76 -18.92 -6.23
C MET A 128 0.43 -19.88 -6.26
N CYS A 129 1.65 -19.37 -6.41
CA CYS A 129 2.88 -20.18 -6.50
C CYS A 129 3.67 -20.28 -5.18
N LYS A 130 3.40 -19.45 -4.17
CA LYS A 130 4.19 -19.40 -2.90
C LYS A 130 4.28 -20.70 -2.10
N ALA A 131 3.38 -21.66 -2.38
CA ALA A 131 3.43 -22.97 -1.74
C ALA A 131 4.59 -23.83 -2.26
N VAL A 132 4.94 -23.68 -3.55
CA VAL A 132 6.03 -24.40 -4.18
C VAL A 132 7.33 -23.61 -4.16
N ASP A 133 7.27 -22.29 -4.32
CA ASP A 133 8.43 -21.39 -4.37
C ASP A 133 8.17 -20.10 -3.60
N LYS A 134 8.88 -19.89 -2.49
CA LYS A 134 8.76 -18.66 -1.68
C LYS A 134 9.83 -17.61 -2.00
N ALA A 135 10.78 -17.94 -2.87
CA ALA A 135 11.90 -17.07 -3.21
C ALA A 135 11.64 -16.24 -4.48
N MET A 136 10.41 -16.30 -5.01
CA MET A 136 10.03 -15.52 -6.20
C MET A 136 10.22 -14.02 -5.98
N ILE A 137 10.60 -13.32 -7.04
CA ILE A 137 10.86 -11.88 -7.01
C ILE A 137 9.92 -11.20 -7.99
N ILE A 138 9.13 -10.25 -7.48
CA ILE A 138 8.35 -9.33 -8.32
C ILE A 138 9.22 -8.10 -8.60
N GLY A 139 9.42 -7.79 -9.86
CA GLY A 139 10.29 -6.71 -10.30
C GLY A 139 9.85 -6.06 -11.59
N ASP A 140 10.62 -5.07 -12.01
CA ASP A 140 10.49 -4.38 -13.31
C ASP A 140 9.07 -3.88 -13.62
N ILE A 141 8.32 -3.50 -12.59
CA ILE A 141 6.99 -2.91 -12.75
C ILE A 141 7.16 -1.50 -13.28
N GLN A 142 6.76 -1.27 -14.52
CA GLN A 142 7.08 -0.04 -15.21
C GLN A 142 6.09 0.32 -16.33
N LEU A 143 5.99 1.61 -16.65
CA LEU A 143 5.17 2.09 -17.75
C LEU A 143 5.93 1.93 -19.08
N GLU A 144 5.38 1.21 -20.03
CA GLU A 144 5.99 1.00 -21.36
C GLU A 144 5.59 2.09 -22.34
N SER A 145 4.32 2.44 -22.36
CA SER A 145 3.86 3.55 -23.18
C SER A 145 2.60 4.19 -22.62
N LYS A 146 2.38 5.44 -23.02
CA LYS A 146 1.08 6.09 -22.88
C LYS A 146 0.78 6.95 -24.09
N ARG A 147 -0.51 7.13 -24.37
CA ARG A 147 -0.99 7.97 -25.47
C ARG A 147 -2.07 8.93 -25.00
N GLY A 148 -2.06 10.11 -25.60
CA GLY A 148 -3.09 11.13 -25.41
C GLY A 148 -2.91 12.02 -24.18
N GLY A 149 -3.63 13.14 -24.19
CA GLY A 149 -3.51 14.21 -23.20
C GLY A 149 -2.44 15.25 -23.52
N LYS A 150 -2.41 16.31 -22.70
CA LYS A 150 -1.56 17.49 -22.94
C LYS A 150 -0.05 17.19 -22.91
N SER A 151 0.36 16.18 -22.13
CA SER A 151 1.77 15.79 -22.01
C SER A 151 2.33 15.10 -23.27
N GLY A 152 1.46 14.79 -24.24
CA GLY A 152 1.83 13.98 -25.40
C GLY A 152 2.00 12.51 -25.07
N ASP A 153 2.37 11.77 -26.12
CA ASP A 153 2.65 10.34 -26.07
C ASP A 153 4.04 10.10 -25.44
N TYR A 154 4.15 8.99 -24.73
CA TYR A 154 5.41 8.50 -24.20
C TYR A 154 5.57 7.04 -24.60
N THR A 155 6.80 6.69 -24.97
CA THR A 155 7.24 5.30 -25.17
C THR A 155 8.56 5.17 -24.45
N ARG A 156 8.72 4.11 -23.66
CA ARG A 156 9.97 3.78 -23.00
C ARG A 156 11.03 3.54 -24.06
N ALA A 157 12.17 4.22 -23.94
CA ALA A 157 13.33 3.90 -24.74
C ALA A 157 13.94 2.59 -24.21
N GLU A 158 14.37 1.70 -25.11
CA GLU A 158 15.17 0.55 -24.72
C GLU A 158 16.46 1.03 -24.05
N SER A 159 16.53 0.92 -22.73
CA SER A 159 17.74 1.18 -21.98
C SER A 159 18.53 -0.13 -21.88
N SER A 160 19.67 -0.21 -22.56
CA SER A 160 20.62 -1.33 -22.46
C SER A 160 21.42 -1.34 -21.15
N GLU A 161 21.16 -0.40 -20.25
CA GLU A 161 21.81 -0.28 -18.94
C GLU A 161 20.77 -0.58 -17.85
N PRO A 162 21.04 -1.49 -16.90
CA PRO A 162 20.23 -1.63 -15.71
C PRO A 162 20.16 -0.28 -14.99
N LEU A 163 19.01 0.08 -14.42
CA LEU A 163 18.94 1.15 -13.42
C LEU A 163 19.91 0.77 -12.30
N ALA A 164 21.12 1.34 -12.32
CA ALA A 164 22.18 1.02 -11.38
C ALA A 164 21.62 1.04 -9.95
N GLY A 165 21.64 -0.12 -9.30
CA GLY A 165 21.33 -0.24 -7.88
C GLY A 165 22.23 0.71 -7.09
N GLY A 166 21.61 1.52 -6.23
CA GLY A 166 22.33 2.44 -5.35
C GLY A 166 22.50 3.85 -5.89
N ARG A 167 21.42 4.57 -6.19
CA ARG A 167 21.42 5.99 -5.85
C ARG A 167 21.01 6.10 -4.40
N GLU A 168 21.96 6.51 -3.56
CA GLU A 168 21.68 7.08 -2.25
C GLU A 168 20.67 8.20 -2.50
N ALA A 169 19.39 7.93 -2.23
CA ALA A 169 18.34 8.88 -2.49
C ALA A 169 18.52 10.02 -1.50
N ALA A 170 19.17 11.09 -1.95
CA ALA A 170 19.13 12.36 -1.25
C ALA A 170 17.65 12.65 -0.96
N PRO A 171 17.27 12.91 0.30
CA PRO A 171 15.87 13.14 0.64
C PRO A 171 15.34 14.28 -0.23
N ILE A 172 14.14 14.10 -0.77
CA ILE A 172 13.44 15.16 -1.48
C ILE A 172 13.02 16.19 -0.42
N VAL A 173 13.93 17.09 -0.07
CA VAL A 173 13.68 18.26 0.78
C VAL A 173 13.31 19.40 -0.16
N THR A 174 12.01 19.64 -0.34
CA THR A 174 11.52 20.83 -1.05
C THR A 174 11.25 21.93 -0.03
N GLY A 175 12.31 22.60 0.41
CA GLY A 175 12.26 23.79 1.26
C GLY A 175 13.68 24.28 1.58
N GLU A 176 13.90 25.58 1.61
CA GLU A 176 15.13 26.14 2.18
C GLU A 176 15.11 25.85 3.68
N CYS A 177 16.02 24.99 4.14
CA CYS A 177 16.25 24.82 5.57
C CYS A 177 16.72 26.15 6.13
N GLN A 178 15.85 26.85 6.87
CA GLN A 178 16.35 27.76 7.89
C GLN A 178 17.23 26.93 8.84
N GLU A 179 18.39 27.46 9.23
CA GLU A 179 19.17 26.93 10.35
C GLU A 179 18.33 27.03 11.62
N GLY A 180 17.37 26.12 11.77
CA GLY A 180 16.84 25.76 13.06
C GLY A 180 17.84 24.81 13.66
N CYS A 181 18.43 25.20 14.79
CA CYS A 181 18.94 24.19 15.70
C CYS A 181 17.78 23.22 15.96
N ILE A 182 17.87 22.00 15.44
CA ILE A 182 17.13 20.91 16.04
C ILE A 182 17.81 20.73 17.39
N GLU A 183 17.27 21.40 18.41
CA GLU A 183 17.42 20.91 19.75
C GLU A 183 16.80 19.51 19.73
N VAL A 184 17.65 18.50 19.58
CA VAL A 184 17.35 17.19 20.12
C VAL A 184 17.30 17.42 21.62
N THR A 185 16.15 17.86 22.10
CA THR A 185 15.84 17.86 23.51
C THR A 185 16.18 16.46 24.00
N PRO A 186 17.07 16.31 25.00
CA PRO A 186 17.21 15.02 25.66
C PRO A 186 15.80 14.58 26.03
N ARG A 187 15.42 13.31 25.78
CA ARG A 187 14.15 12.77 26.28
C ARG A 187 14.12 12.95 27.80
N THR A 188 13.51 14.05 28.19
CA THR A 188 13.14 14.47 29.53
C THR A 188 11.61 14.48 29.58
N GLY A 189 10.98 13.60 28.80
CA GLY A 189 9.58 13.28 28.90
C GLY A 189 9.43 12.10 29.86
N GLU A 190 8.46 12.19 30.76
CA GLU A 190 7.99 11.07 31.56
C GLU A 190 7.69 9.87 30.64
N PRO A 191 7.87 8.62 31.10
CA PRO A 191 7.65 7.45 30.25
C PRO A 191 6.21 7.42 29.71
N VAL A 192 6.02 7.14 28.41
CA VAL A 192 4.69 7.20 27.75
C VAL A 192 4.39 5.97 26.90
N ILE A 193 3.12 5.58 26.84
CA ILE A 193 2.57 4.56 25.96
C ILE A 193 1.73 5.26 24.88
N ARG A 194 1.93 4.90 23.61
CA ARG A 194 1.09 5.37 22.50
C ARG A 194 -0.10 4.45 22.32
N VAL A 195 -1.30 4.98 22.42
CA VAL A 195 -2.54 4.21 22.27
C VAL A 195 -3.20 4.56 20.94
N LYS A 196 -3.52 3.54 20.13
CA LYS A 196 -4.23 3.69 18.85
C LYS A 196 -5.57 2.99 18.89
N CYS A 197 -6.61 3.65 18.40
CA CYS A 197 -7.93 3.05 18.20
C CYS A 197 -8.20 2.94 16.70
N LEU A 198 -8.50 1.73 16.23
CA LEU A 198 -8.63 1.43 14.80
C LEU A 198 -10.05 1.01 14.41
N ALA A 199 -10.36 1.11 13.11
CA ALA A 199 -11.65 0.71 12.51
C ALA A 199 -12.86 1.35 13.23
N GLU A 200 -13.96 0.60 13.41
CA GLU A 200 -15.20 1.07 14.06
C GLU A 200 -14.93 1.62 15.48
N LEU A 201 -13.89 1.13 16.17
CA LEU A 201 -13.53 1.59 17.51
C LEU A 201 -13.11 3.07 17.51
N ARG A 202 -12.38 3.50 16.47
CA ARG A 202 -11.99 4.90 16.26
C ARG A 202 -13.22 5.80 16.12
N GLU A 203 -14.20 5.35 15.34
CA GLU A 203 -15.42 6.10 15.07
C GLU A 203 -16.31 6.20 16.31
N ARG A 204 -16.44 5.10 17.06
CA ARG A 204 -17.21 5.05 18.31
C ARG A 204 -16.60 5.90 19.43
N LEU A 205 -15.27 5.92 19.54
CA LEU A 205 -14.56 6.71 20.55
C LEU A 205 -14.37 8.17 20.14
N GLY A 206 -14.34 8.46 18.83
CA GLY A 206 -13.99 9.77 18.29
C GLY A 206 -12.52 10.13 18.52
N ILE A 207 -11.66 9.15 18.81
CA ILE A 207 -10.23 9.31 19.10
C ILE A 207 -9.47 8.28 18.28
N GLY A 208 -8.47 8.72 17.51
CA GLY A 208 -7.61 7.84 16.71
C GLY A 208 -6.32 7.43 17.42
N GLU A 209 -5.71 8.37 18.13
CA GLU A 209 -4.45 8.17 18.84
C GLU A 209 -4.39 9.10 20.06
N LEU A 210 -3.75 8.64 21.15
CA LEU A 210 -3.42 9.45 22.32
C LEU A 210 -2.21 8.87 23.06
N ASP A 211 -1.51 9.72 23.81
CA ASP A 211 -0.40 9.30 24.67
C ASP A 211 -0.87 9.13 26.12
N MET A 212 -0.52 7.99 26.72
CA MET A 212 -0.81 7.68 28.12
C MET A 212 0.50 7.59 28.91
N PRO A 213 0.74 8.49 29.89
CA PRO A 213 1.89 8.38 30.78
C PRO A 213 1.90 7.06 31.56
N LEU A 214 3.03 6.37 31.57
CA LEU A 214 3.19 5.07 32.24
C LEU A 214 2.93 5.16 33.75
N GLU A 215 3.21 6.31 34.35
CA GLU A 215 2.97 6.59 35.78
C GLU A 215 1.49 6.58 36.17
N ARG A 216 0.58 6.76 35.19
CA ARG A 216 -0.87 6.71 35.43
C ARG A 216 -1.42 5.28 35.48
N LEU A 217 -0.63 4.30 35.07
CA LEU A 217 -1.05 2.91 35.09
C LEU A 217 -0.88 2.34 36.50
N ARG A 218 -1.96 1.78 37.06
CA ARG A 218 -1.91 1.07 38.35
C ARG A 218 -1.12 -0.24 38.25
N SER A 219 -1.11 -0.84 37.06
CA SER A 219 -0.30 -2.01 36.67
C SER A 219 0.28 -1.76 35.27
N SER A 220 1.55 -2.07 35.08
CA SER A 220 2.25 -1.86 33.80
C SER A 220 1.90 -2.93 32.76
N ASP A 221 0.62 -3.25 32.62
CA ASP A 221 0.07 -4.22 31.67
C ASP A 221 -1.11 -3.62 30.90
N VAL A 222 -1.57 -4.35 29.87
CA VAL A 222 -2.71 -3.91 29.04
C VAL A 222 -3.98 -3.73 29.88
N ALA A 223 -4.20 -4.54 30.92
CA ALA A 223 -5.33 -4.37 31.85
C ALA A 223 -5.27 -3.01 32.58
N GLY A 224 -4.11 -2.67 33.10
CA GLY A 224 -3.85 -1.40 33.78
C GLY A 224 -3.97 -0.21 32.84
N LEU A 225 -3.54 -0.36 31.59
CA LEU A 225 -3.75 0.65 30.55
C LEU A 225 -5.24 0.88 30.26
N LYS A 226 -6.04 -0.17 30.08
CA LYS A 226 -7.49 -0.05 29.86
C LYS A 226 -8.17 0.65 31.02
N ALA A 227 -7.80 0.33 32.26
CA ALA A 227 -8.33 0.98 33.46
C ALA A 227 -7.96 2.48 33.48
N ALA A 228 -6.70 2.82 33.23
CA ALA A 228 -6.24 4.20 33.18
C ALA A 228 -6.93 5.02 32.07
N LEU A 229 -7.17 4.40 30.91
CA LEU A 229 -7.93 5.02 29.81
C LEU A 229 -9.38 5.29 30.20
N ALA A 230 -10.07 4.34 30.84
CA ALA A 230 -11.45 4.51 31.29
C ALA A 230 -11.60 5.56 32.40
N GLU A 231 -10.59 5.71 33.27
CA GLU A 231 -10.54 6.79 34.26
C GLU A 231 -10.27 8.15 33.61
N HIS A 232 -9.42 8.20 32.56
CA HIS A 232 -9.11 9.42 31.84
C HIS A 232 -10.31 9.93 31.03
N ASP A 233 -11.00 9.04 30.34
CA ASP A 233 -12.22 9.35 29.59
C ASP A 233 -13.21 8.16 29.65
N PRO A 234 -14.43 8.36 30.19
CA PRO A 234 -15.43 7.30 30.31
C PRO A 234 -15.79 6.58 29.01
N ARG A 235 -15.55 7.20 27.85
CA ARG A 235 -15.76 6.56 26.54
C ARG A 235 -14.93 5.28 26.40
N PHE A 236 -13.74 5.21 27.00
CA PHE A 236 -12.88 4.01 26.93
C PHE A 236 -13.38 2.84 27.78
N ALA A 237 -14.46 2.99 28.55
CA ALA A 237 -15.08 1.86 29.27
C ALA A 237 -15.47 0.71 28.32
N LEU A 238 -15.73 1.00 27.04
CA LEU A 238 -16.02 0.00 26.02
C LEU A 238 -14.82 -0.91 25.69
N LEU A 239 -13.59 -0.54 26.04
CA LEU A 239 -12.40 -1.40 25.87
C LEU A 239 -12.43 -2.64 26.79
N ALA A 240 -13.26 -2.61 27.84
CA ALA A 240 -13.53 -3.75 28.72
C ALA A 240 -14.55 -4.74 28.12
N GLU A 241 -15.19 -4.41 27.00
CA GLU A 241 -16.08 -5.34 26.30
C GLU A 241 -15.27 -6.50 25.72
N ARG A 242 -15.74 -7.75 25.88
CA ARG A 242 -15.06 -8.99 25.43
C ARG A 242 -14.75 -9.06 23.93
N ARG A 243 -15.24 -8.12 23.13
CA ARG A 243 -15.08 -8.07 21.67
C ARG A 243 -13.91 -7.18 21.22
N VAL A 244 -13.29 -6.40 22.10
CA VAL A 244 -12.17 -5.55 21.71
C VAL A 244 -10.85 -6.33 21.80
N LEU A 245 -10.17 -6.45 20.67
CA LEU A 245 -8.84 -7.04 20.54
C LEU A 245 -7.75 -5.99 20.80
N CYS A 246 -6.57 -6.47 21.19
CA CYS A 246 -5.41 -5.65 21.51
C CYS A 246 -4.16 -6.19 20.81
N ALA A 247 -3.32 -5.30 20.30
CA ALA A 247 -1.97 -5.62 19.86
C ALA A 247 -0.97 -4.62 20.45
N VAL A 248 0.15 -5.13 20.98
CA VAL A 248 1.28 -4.32 21.46
C VAL A 248 2.39 -4.45 20.42
N ASN A 249 2.88 -3.33 19.88
CA ASN A 249 3.90 -3.28 18.84
C ASN A 249 3.59 -4.24 17.67
N GLN A 250 2.35 -4.22 17.19
CA GLN A 250 1.83 -5.06 16.09
C GLN A 250 1.70 -6.55 16.41
N VAL A 251 1.88 -6.96 17.67
CA VAL A 251 1.73 -8.36 18.11
C VAL A 251 0.46 -8.51 18.95
N MET A 252 -0.41 -9.45 18.57
CA MET A 252 -1.62 -9.79 19.32
C MET A 252 -1.29 -10.07 20.78
N SER A 253 -1.94 -9.35 21.69
CA SER A 253 -1.59 -9.31 23.11
C SER A 253 -2.83 -9.46 23.99
N GLY A 254 -2.64 -10.08 25.15
CA GLY A 254 -3.69 -10.26 26.16
C GLY A 254 -3.65 -9.16 27.21
N GLU A 255 -4.58 -9.23 28.17
CA GLU A 255 -4.67 -8.22 29.24
C GLU A 255 -3.46 -8.24 30.19
N GLU A 256 -2.82 -9.39 30.34
CA GLU A 256 -1.63 -9.62 31.19
C GLU A 256 -0.31 -9.15 30.52
N THR A 257 -0.35 -8.71 29.26
CA THR A 257 0.85 -8.34 28.51
C THR A 257 1.48 -7.08 29.10
N GLN A 258 2.75 -7.18 29.49
CA GLN A 258 3.51 -6.08 30.09
C GLN A 258 3.80 -4.98 29.06
N LEU A 259 3.78 -3.74 29.54
CA LEU A 259 3.99 -2.51 28.78
C LEU A 259 5.20 -1.76 29.34
N THR A 260 5.96 -1.18 28.43
CA THR A 260 7.19 -0.43 28.69
C THR A 260 7.14 0.93 27.99
N ASP A 261 8.10 1.79 28.31
CA ASP A 261 8.19 3.12 27.71
C ASP A 261 8.31 3.04 26.18
N GLY A 262 7.48 3.83 25.50
CA GLY A 262 7.46 3.96 24.05
C GLY A 262 6.64 2.91 23.31
N ASP A 263 6.06 1.93 24.01
CA ASP A 263 5.21 0.90 23.42
C ASP A 263 3.99 1.49 22.71
N GLU A 264 3.63 0.89 21.58
CA GLU A 264 2.42 1.19 20.84
C GLU A 264 1.36 0.12 21.12
N VAL A 265 0.21 0.52 21.66
CA VAL A 265 -0.92 -0.36 21.96
C VAL A 265 -2.10 -0.01 21.07
N ALA A 266 -2.47 -0.93 20.18
CA ALA A 266 -3.60 -0.79 19.27
C ALA A 266 -4.81 -1.58 19.75
N PHE A 267 -5.97 -0.92 19.85
CA PHE A 267 -7.27 -1.54 20.11
C PHE A 267 -8.14 -1.55 18.86
N PHE A 268 -8.81 -2.67 18.59
CA PHE A 268 -9.65 -2.86 17.40
C PHE A 268 -10.75 -3.90 17.61
N PRO A 269 -11.87 -3.84 16.85
CA PRO A 269 -12.92 -4.86 16.93
C PRO A 269 -12.44 -6.24 16.43
N PRO A 270 -13.16 -7.34 16.71
CA PRO A 270 -12.79 -8.64 16.21
C PRO A 270 -12.89 -8.65 14.68
N VAL A 271 -11.85 -9.14 14.02
CA VAL A 271 -11.88 -9.33 12.57
C VAL A 271 -12.67 -10.61 12.30
N THR A 272 -13.94 -10.48 11.93
CA THR A 272 -14.68 -11.62 11.35
C THR A 272 -14.18 -11.80 9.93
N GLY A 273 -13.30 -12.77 9.71
CA GLY A 273 -12.91 -13.19 8.37
C GLY A 273 -14.14 -13.71 7.61
N GLY A 274 -14.45 -13.06 6.50
CA GLY A 274 -15.19 -13.62 5.38
C GLY A 274 -14.23 -13.86 4.23
#